data_AF-A0AAU2XIQ8-F1
#
_entry.id   AF-A0AAU2XIQ8-F1
#
_cell.length_a   1.000
_cell.length_b   1.000
_cell.length_c   1.000
_cell.angle_alpha   90.00
_cell.angle_beta   90.00
_cell.angle_gamma   90.00
#
_symmetry.space_group_name_H-M   'P 1'
#
loop_
_entity.id
_entity.type
_entity.pdbx_description
1 polymer ?
#
loop_
_entity_poly.entity_id
_entity_poly.type
_entity_poly.pdbx_seq_one_letter_code
_entity_poly.pdbx_strand_id
1 'polypeptide(L)' 'MADYARTLRTQGVTVPQIARKLVIPSGRNKGGHPAVATVYRLLAEAEASDDTDE' A
#
# COMPACT_ATOMS: atom_id res chain seq x y z
N MET A 1 -6.66 2.69 -1.32
CA MET A 1 -5.75 1.81 -0.55
C MET A 1 -4.30 2.25 -0.74
N ALA A 2 -3.88 2.56 -1.97
CA ALA A 2 -2.55 3.10 -2.30
C ALA A 2 -2.22 4.39 -1.54
N ASP A 3 -3.13 5.39 -1.53
CA ASP A 3 -2.88 6.68 -0.86
C ASP A 3 -2.62 6.52 0.63
N TYR A 4 -3.42 5.67 1.29
CA TYR A 4 -3.25 5.39 2.71
C TYR A 4 -1.93 4.66 3.01
N ALA A 5 -1.51 3.74 2.14
CA ALA A 5 -0.20 3.09 2.24
C ALA A 5 0.94 4.11 2.09
N ARG A 6 0.82 5.04 1.15
CA ARG A 6 1.79 6.12 0.92
C ARG A 6 1.88 7.06 2.12
N THR A 7 0.77 7.50 2.68
CA THR A 7 0.75 8.33 3.89
C THR A 7 1.44 7.66 5.08
N LEU A 8 1.21 6.36 5.28
CA LEU A 8 1.92 5.63 6.34
C LEU A 8 3.43 5.56 6.06
N ARG A 9 3.82 5.39 4.78
CA ARG A 9 5.22 5.36 4.38
C ARG A 9 5.92 6.72 4.60
N THR A 10 5.27 7.83 4.27
CA THR A 10 5.79 9.19 4.50
C THR A 10 5.87 9.52 5.99
N GLN A 11 4.98 8.95 6.81
CA GLN A 11 5.03 9.01 8.28
C GLN A 11 6.16 8.14 8.90
N GLY A 12 6.96 7.43 8.09
CA GLY A 12 8.05 6.59 8.57
C GLY A 12 7.62 5.20 9.04
N VAL A 13 6.38 4.78 8.78
CA VAL A 13 5.90 3.43 9.12
C VAL A 13 6.58 2.39 8.23
N THR A 14 7.03 1.28 8.82
CA THR A 14 7.69 0.21 8.08
C THR A 14 6.67 -0.59 7.24
N VAL A 15 7.08 -1.08 6.07
CA VAL A 15 6.19 -1.84 5.16
C VAL A 15 5.48 -3.03 5.84
N PRO A 16 6.12 -3.83 6.72
CA PRO A 16 5.44 -4.89 7.46
C PRO A 16 4.34 -4.38 8.41
N GLN A 17 4.49 -3.18 8.98
CA GLN A 17 3.47 -2.55 9.81
C GLN A 17 2.35 -1.95 8.96
N ILE A 18 2.67 -1.40 7.79
CA ILE A 18 1.66 -0.93 6.81
C ILE A 18 0.75 -2.10 6.42
N ALA A 19 1.33 -3.27 6.09
CA ALA A 19 0.55 -4.46 5.74
C ALA A 19 -0.50 -4.85 6.80
N ARG A 20 -0.16 -4.71 8.09
CA ARG A 20 -1.09 -4.99 9.20
C ARG A 20 -2.14 -3.90 9.43
N LYS A 21 -1.91 -2.68 8.93
CA LYS A 21 -2.86 -1.55 9.04
C LYS A 21 -3.79 -1.47 7.84
N LEU A 22 -3.35 -1.97 6.69
CA LEU A 22 -4.15 -1.99 5.48
C LEU A 22 -5.20 -3.09 5.53
N VAL A 23 -6.37 -2.80 4.97
CA VAL A 23 -7.47 -3.74 4.81
C VAL A 23 -7.83 -3.81 3.33
N ILE A 24 -7.94 -5.03 2.81
CA ILE A 24 -8.31 -5.27 1.42
C ILE A 24 -9.80 -4.88 1.24
N PRO A 25 -10.12 -3.88 0.38
CA PRO A 25 -11.47 -3.34 0.29
C PRO A 25 -12.45 -4.23 -0.50
N SER A 26 -11.93 -5.08 -1.40
CA SER A 26 -12.74 -5.85 -2.35
C SER A 26 -12.08 -7.17 -2.77
N GLY A 27 -12.84 -8.05 -3.43
CA GLY A 27 -12.37 -9.33 -3.96
C GLY A 27 -12.40 -10.49 -2.96
N ARG A 28 -11.78 -11.61 -3.35
CA ARG A 28 -11.77 -12.88 -2.58
C ARG A 28 -11.21 -12.72 -1.16
N ASN A 29 -10.26 -11.81 -0.97
CA ASN A 29 -9.57 -11.56 0.29
C ASN A 29 -10.09 -10.31 1.03
N LYS A 30 -11.30 -9.83 0.69
CA LYS A 30 -11.90 -8.65 1.31
C LYS A 30 -11.93 -8.77 2.83
N GLY A 31 -11.59 -7.68 3.52
CA GLY A 31 -11.54 -7.62 4.98
C GLY A 31 -10.26 -8.19 5.60
N GLY A 32 -9.41 -8.87 4.82
CA GLY A 32 -8.10 -9.34 5.26
C GLY A 32 -7.00 -8.30 5.11
N HIS A 33 -5.85 -8.60 5.70
CA HIS A 33 -4.62 -7.83 5.51
C HIS A 33 -3.87 -8.29 4.26
N PRO A 34 -3.36 -7.37 3.43
CA PRO A 34 -2.50 -7.74 2.30
C PRO A 34 -1.19 -8.35 2.78
N ALA A 35 -0.60 -9.19 1.93
CA ALA A 35 0.77 -9.66 2.14
C ALA A 35 1.76 -8.49 1.99
N VAL A 36 2.91 -8.58 2.67
CA VAL A 36 3.99 -7.59 2.58
C VAL A 36 4.43 -7.35 1.13
N ALA A 37 4.55 -8.42 0.33
CA ALA A 37 4.89 -8.31 -1.10
C ALA A 37 3.85 -7.52 -1.91
N THR A 38 2.55 -7.68 -1.58
CA THR A 38 1.48 -6.89 -2.19
C THR A 38 1.62 -5.41 -1.84
N VAL A 39 1.99 -5.08 -0.61
CA VAL A 39 2.22 -3.68 -0.20
C VAL A 39 3.41 -3.08 -0.95
N TYR A 40 4.51 -3.83 -1.13
CA TYR A 40 5.63 -3.34 -1.96
C TYR A 40 5.21 -3.04 -3.39
N ARG A 41 4.42 -3.92 -4.03
CA ARG A 41 3.91 -3.67 -5.38
C ARG A 41 2.99 -2.45 -5.41
N LEU A 42 2.06 -2.35 -4.46
CA LEU A 42 1.13 -1.22 -4.36
C LEU A 42 1.86 0.11 -4.18
N LEU A 43 2.93 0.13 -3.37
CA LEU A 43 3.78 1.31 -3.19
C LEU A 43 4.56 1.64 -4.46
N ALA A 44 5.15 0.64 -5.13
CA ALA A 44 5.88 0.85 -6.38
C ALA A 44 4.98 1.33 -7.53
N GLU A 45 3.76 0.80 -7.64
CA GLU A 45 2.75 1.27 -8.61
C GLU A 45 2.33 2.71 -8.30
N ALA A 46 2.15 3.05 -7.03
CA ALA A 46 1.83 4.41 -6.61
C ALA A 46 2.98 5.40 -6.90
N GLU A 47 4.23 5.00 -6.68
CA GLU A 47 5.40 5.81 -7.01
C GLU A 47 5.57 5.98 -8.53
N ALA A 48 5.36 4.93 -9.33
CA ALA A 48 5.39 5.02 -10.79
C ALA A 48 4.28 5.91 -11.36
N SER A 49 3.15 6.04 -10.65
CA SER A 49 2.03 6.91 -11.05
C SER A 49 2.32 8.39 -10.78
N ASP A 50 3.16 8.70 -9.80
CA ASP A 50 3.57 10.07 -9.45
C ASP A 50 4.71 10.61 -10.31
N ASP A 51 5.50 9.73 -10.94
CA ASP A 51 6.68 10.09 -11.75
C ASP A 51 6.33 10.45 -13.21
N THR A 52 5.05 10.35 -13.62
CA THR A 52 4.62 10.57 -15.03
C THR A 52 4.01 11.95 -15.30
N ASP A 53 3.96 12.87 -14.33
CA ASP A 53 3.49 14.25 -14.57
C ASP A 53 4.68 15.21 -14.72
N GLU A 54 5.33 15.19 -15.90
CA GLU A 54 6.21 16.27 -16.41
C GLU A 54 5.84 16.64 -17.85
#